data_AF-A0A958VYK3-F1
#
_entry.id   AF-A0A958VYK3-F1
#
_cell.length_a   1.000
_cell.length_b   1.000
_cell.length_c   1.000
_cell.angle_alpha   90.00
_cell.angle_beta   90.00
_cell.angle_gamma   90.00
#
_symmetry.space_group_name_H-M   'P 1'
#
loop_
_entity.id
_entity.type
_entity.pdbx_description
1 polymer ?
#
loop_
_entity_poly.entity_id
_entity_poly.type
_entity_poly.pdbx_seq_one_letter_code
_entity_poly.pdbx_strand_id
1 'polypeptide(L)'
;MTIELLLRYIHFVSIFGIAGTLVSEHLLLKSEMTRGELGKVSRIDAAYGLAALTLLIAGLTLWLGGFGKPTEFYTQNWIFHLKLTCYIAIGLLSIYPTIFLSRIEKGTHLRKCKCQNYFFYCCDLSYYSFS
;
A
#
# COMPACT_ATOMS: atom_id res chain seq x y z
N MET A 1 6.32 27.71 -11.13
CA MET A 1 7.53 27.11 -11.75
C MET A 1 8.23 26.10 -10.83
N THR A 2 8.72 26.46 -9.64
CA THR A 2 9.46 25.50 -8.77
C THR A 2 8.56 24.47 -8.07
N ILE A 3 7.41 24.90 -7.53
CA ILE A 3 6.49 24.03 -6.78
C ILE A 3 5.90 22.93 -7.67
N GLU A 4 5.61 23.25 -8.94
CA GLU A 4 5.06 22.30 -9.91
C GLU A 4 6.04 21.16 -10.20
N LEU A 5 7.33 21.50 -10.38
CA LEU A 5 8.40 20.53 -10.56
C LEU A 5 8.55 19.66 -9.31
N LEU A 6 8.58 20.29 -8.14
CA LEU A 6 8.68 19.57 -6.87
C LEU A 6 7.54 18.56 -6.69
N LEU A 7 6.30 18.95 -6.96
CA LEU A 7 5.13 18.06 -6.89
C LEU A 7 5.22 16.90 -7.87
N ARG A 8 5.69 17.15 -9.11
CA ARG A 8 5.93 16.07 -10.09
C ARG A 8 7.00 15.10 -9.61
N TYR A 9 8.12 15.61 -9.09
CA TYR A 9 9.18 14.75 -8.54
C TYR A 9 8.67 13.92 -7.36
N ILE A 10 7.96 14.53 -6.41
CA ILE A 10 7.34 13.81 -5.29
C ILE A 10 6.40 12.72 -5.82
N HIS A 11 5.55 13.05 -6.79
CA HIS A 11 4.63 12.08 -7.40
C HIS A 11 5.41 10.89 -8.01
N PHE A 12 6.41 11.13 -8.85
CA PHE A 12 7.20 10.06 -9.44
C PHE A 12 7.95 9.23 -8.39
N VAL A 13 8.57 9.87 -7.41
CA VAL A 13 9.26 9.19 -6.31
C VAL A 13 8.29 8.32 -5.51
N SER A 14 7.06 8.79 -5.25
CA SER A 14 6.04 7.99 -4.59
C SER A 14 5.62 6.78 -5.42
N ILE A 15 5.55 6.86 -6.76
CA ILE A 15 5.28 5.69 -7.62
C ILE A 15 6.37 4.63 -7.43
N PHE A 16 7.65 5.03 -7.46
CA PHE A 16 8.76 4.10 -7.23
C PHE A 16 8.76 3.56 -5.79
N GLY A 17 8.36 4.39 -4.82
CA GLY A 17 8.18 3.97 -3.43
C GLY A 17 7.15 2.86 -3.29
N ILE A 18 5.95 3.07 -3.84
CA ILE A 18 4.86 2.07 -3.86
C ILE A 18 5.31 0.78 -4.54
N ALA A 19 5.94 0.88 -5.72
CA ALA A 19 6.43 -0.30 -6.43
C ALA A 19 7.49 -1.06 -5.62
N GLY A 20 8.43 -0.33 -5.00
CA GLY A 20 9.49 -0.91 -4.19
C GLY A 20 8.99 -1.57 -2.92
N THR A 21 8.05 -0.94 -2.20
CA THR A 21 7.45 -1.52 -0.99
C THR A 21 6.60 -2.73 -1.33
N LEU A 22 5.81 -2.69 -2.41
CA LEU A 22 4.99 -3.82 -2.85
C LEU A 22 5.84 -5.04 -3.26
N VAL A 23 6.92 -4.82 -4.01
CA VAL A 23 7.87 -5.89 -4.35
C VAL A 23 8.55 -6.43 -3.09
N SER A 24 8.94 -5.55 -2.17
CA SER A 24 9.55 -5.98 -0.90
C SER A 24 8.58 -6.82 -0.08
N GLU A 25 7.32 -6.41 0.03
CA GLU A 25 6.27 -7.17 0.69
C GLU A 25 6.12 -8.55 0.05
N HIS A 26 6.11 -8.62 -1.29
CA HIS A 26 6.02 -9.87 -2.03
C HIS A 26 7.19 -10.82 -1.81
N LEU A 27 8.40 -10.29 -1.71
CA LEU A 27 9.59 -11.10 -1.44
C LEU A 27 9.70 -11.54 0.02
N LEU A 28 9.15 -10.76 0.97
CA LEU A 28 9.19 -11.09 2.39
C LEU A 28 8.04 -12.02 2.82
N LEU A 29 6.94 -12.05 2.08
CA LEU A 29 5.81 -12.93 2.34
C LEU A 29 6.20 -14.40 2.13
N LYS A 30 6.17 -15.17 3.24
CA LYS A 30 6.52 -16.59 3.28
C LYS A 30 5.41 -17.40 3.95
N SER A 31 5.40 -18.71 3.66
CA SER A 31 4.41 -19.63 4.23
C SER A 31 4.52 -19.80 5.75
N GLU A 32 5.71 -19.59 6.34
CA GLU A 32 5.89 -19.49 7.78
C GLU A 32 6.67 -18.20 8.10
N MET A 33 6.12 -17.37 8.99
CA MET A 33 6.75 -16.12 9.41
C MET A 33 6.93 -16.09 10.93
N THR A 34 8.12 -15.69 11.36
CA THR A 34 8.37 -15.40 12.78
C THR A 34 7.82 -14.03 13.17
N ARG A 35 7.62 -13.78 14.48
CA ARG A 35 7.14 -12.47 14.98
C ARG A 35 7.99 -11.29 14.49
N GLY A 36 9.31 -11.49 14.37
CA GLY A 36 10.22 -10.46 13.87
C GLY A 36 10.08 -10.18 12.37
N GLU A 37 9.69 -11.19 11.57
CA GLU A 37 9.40 -11.00 10.15
C GLU A 37 8.02 -10.36 9.93
N LEU A 38 7.01 -10.74 10.73
CA LEU A 38 5.69 -10.10 10.73
C LEU A 38 5.77 -8.59 10.98
N GLY A 39 6.54 -8.16 12.00
CA GLY A 39 6.74 -6.74 12.26
C GLY A 39 7.49 -5.99 11.14
N LYS A 40 8.37 -6.68 10.40
CA LYS A 40 9.03 -6.10 9.22
C LYS A 40 8.04 -5.89 8.07
N VAL A 41 7.22 -6.91 7.78
CA VAL A 41 6.18 -6.81 6.75
C VAL A 41 5.16 -5.73 7.10
N SER A 42 4.70 -5.66 8.35
CA SER A 42 3.76 -4.61 8.79
C SER A 42 4.34 -3.19 8.62
N ARG A 43 5.65 -2.98 8.89
CA ARG A 43 6.30 -1.68 8.65
C ARG A 43 6.42 -1.33 7.16
N ILE A 44 6.71 -2.32 6.31
CA ILE A 44 6.80 -2.13 4.85
C ILE A 44 5.42 -1.80 4.28
N ASP A 45 4.38 -2.49 4.74
CA ASP A 45 2.99 -2.24 4.37
C ASP A 45 2.51 -0.84 4.85
N ALA A 46 2.89 -0.42 6.06
CA ALA A 46 2.64 0.95 6.51
C ALA A 46 3.36 2.01 5.64
N ALA A 47 4.59 1.73 5.20
CA ALA A 47 5.32 2.60 4.28
C ALA A 47 4.68 2.64 2.88
N TYR A 48 4.15 1.51 2.39
CA TYR A 48 3.34 1.44 1.18
C TYR A 48 2.12 2.36 1.30
N GLY A 49 1.36 2.26 2.40
CA GLY A 49 0.18 3.09 2.65
C GLY A 49 0.51 4.59 2.69
N LEU A 50 1.62 4.96 3.34
CA LEU A 50 2.10 6.36 3.37
C LEU A 50 2.50 6.86 1.98
N ALA A 51 3.27 6.06 1.23
CA ALA A 51 3.66 6.39 -0.14
C ALA A 51 2.43 6.53 -1.05
N ALA A 52 1.44 5.66 -0.87
CA ALA A 52 0.19 5.70 -1.60
C ALA A 52 -0.63 6.96 -1.30
N LEU A 53 -0.73 7.34 -0.02
CA LEU A 53 -1.41 8.58 0.36
C LEU A 53 -0.70 9.81 -0.19
N THR A 54 0.62 9.84 -0.12
CA THR A 54 1.45 10.95 -0.63
C THR A 54 1.29 11.08 -2.15
N LEU A 55 1.28 9.96 -2.88
CA LEU A 55 1.06 9.95 -4.33
C LEU A 55 -0.31 10.53 -4.69
N LEU A 56 -1.36 10.15 -3.95
CA LEU A 56 -2.73 10.61 -4.18
C LEU A 56 -2.83 12.11 -3.95
N ILE A 57 -2.31 12.60 -2.82
CA ILE A 57 -2.35 14.04 -2.48
C ILE A 57 -1.56 14.83 -3.53
N ALA A 58 -0.36 14.39 -3.91
CA ALA A 58 0.43 15.05 -4.94
C ALA A 58 -0.29 15.05 -6.30
N GLY A 59 -0.92 13.94 -6.68
CA GLY A 59 -1.70 13.82 -7.93
C GLY A 59 -2.95 14.70 -7.94
N LEU A 60 -3.71 14.75 -6.84
CA LEU A 60 -4.87 15.64 -6.70
C LEU A 60 -4.45 17.11 -6.70
N THR A 61 -3.34 17.45 -6.06
CA THR A 61 -2.79 18.82 -6.07
C THR A 61 -2.35 19.23 -7.49
N LEU A 62 -1.78 18.30 -8.26
CA LEU A 62 -1.45 18.52 -9.68
C LEU A 62 -2.70 18.68 -10.56
N TRP A 63 -3.79 17.99 -10.24
CA TRP A 63 -5.04 18.08 -10.99
C TRP A 63 -5.83 19.35 -10.65
N LEU A 64 -6.04 19.65 -9.37
CA LEU A 64 -6.91 20.74 -8.90
C LEU A 64 -6.17 22.05 -8.64
N GLY A 65 -4.85 22.02 -8.42
CA GLY A 65 -4.06 23.20 -8.05
C GLY A 65 -3.75 24.15 -9.21
N GLY A 66 -4.24 23.89 -10.43
CA GLY A 66 -3.99 24.74 -11.60
C GLY A 66 -2.52 24.79 -12.04
N PHE A 67 -1.68 23.91 -11.49
CA PHE A 67 -0.24 23.85 -11.76
C PHE A 67 0.03 23.13 -13.10
N GLY A 68 0.22 23.91 -14.16
CA GLY A 68 0.75 23.46 -15.46
C GLY A 68 -0.25 23.25 -16.61
N LYS A 69 -1.39 22.56 -16.41
CA LYS A 69 -2.45 22.38 -17.44
C LYS A 69 -3.82 22.76 -16.88
N PRO A 70 -4.74 23.33 -17.68
CA PRO A 70 -6.08 23.65 -17.22
C PRO A 70 -6.79 22.38 -16.75
N THR A 71 -7.48 22.46 -15.62
CA THR A 71 -8.20 21.35 -14.98
C THR A 71 -9.16 20.65 -15.94
N GLU A 72 -9.75 21.42 -16.86
CA GLU A 72 -10.62 20.96 -17.95
C GLU A 72 -9.94 19.88 -18.82
N PHE A 73 -8.64 19.99 -19.07
CA PHE A 73 -7.89 19.00 -19.83
C PHE A 73 -7.92 17.64 -19.13
N TYR A 74 -7.78 17.57 -17.80
CA TYR A 74 -7.79 16.31 -17.07
C TYR A 74 -9.21 15.75 -16.91
N THR A 75 -10.20 16.61 -16.67
CA THR A 75 -11.58 16.20 -16.43
C THR A 75 -12.26 15.63 -17.68
N GLN A 76 -11.88 16.09 -18.88
CA GLN A 76 -12.43 15.58 -20.15
C GLN A 76 -11.84 14.22 -20.57
N ASN A 77 -10.75 13.79 -19.94
CA ASN A 77 -10.05 12.55 -20.31
C ASN A 77 -10.51 11.36 -19.47
N TRP A 78 -11.29 10.45 -20.08
CA TRP A 78 -11.76 9.22 -19.42
C TRP A 78 -10.63 8.31 -18.91
N ILE A 79 -9.48 8.28 -19.61
CA ILE A 79 -8.29 7.52 -19.17
C ILE A 79 -7.73 8.03 -17.86
N PHE A 80 -7.80 9.34 -17.59
CA PHE A 80 -7.34 9.89 -16.31
C PHE A 80 -8.22 9.40 -15.16
N HIS A 81 -9.54 9.47 -15.34
CA HIS A 81 -10.50 8.97 -14.35
C HIS A 81 -10.33 7.48 -14.09
N LEU A 82 -10.14 6.66 -15.15
CA LEU A 82 -9.86 5.23 -14.97
C LEU A 82 -8.61 4.98 -14.14
N LYS A 83 -7.49 5.66 -14.45
CA LYS A 83 -6.26 5.52 -13.67
C LYS A 83 -6.48 5.88 -12.20
N LEU A 84 -7.20 6.98 -11.93
CA LEU A 84 -7.51 7.42 -10.59
C LEU A 84 -8.43 6.45 -9.85
N THR A 85 -9.48 5.94 -10.51
CA THR A 85 -10.40 4.95 -9.94
C THR A 85 -9.68 3.64 -9.65
N CYS A 86 -8.84 3.13 -10.56
CA CYS A 86 -8.02 1.95 -10.32
C CYS A 86 -7.10 2.15 -9.11
N TYR A 87 -6.47 3.32 -9.02
CA TYR A 87 -5.61 3.66 -7.90
C TYR A 87 -6.34 3.66 -6.56
N ILE A 88 -7.52 4.28 -6.50
CA ILE A 88 -8.36 4.30 -5.29
C ILE A 88 -8.87 2.89 -4.95
N ALA A 89 -9.30 2.11 -5.95
CA ALA A 89 -9.77 0.74 -5.76
C ALA A 89 -8.68 -0.17 -5.18
N ILE A 90 -7.45 -0.09 -5.73
CA ILE A 90 -6.30 -0.84 -5.20
C ILE A 90 -5.94 -0.35 -3.79
N GLY A 91 -5.96 0.96 -3.56
CA GLY A 91 -5.71 1.54 -2.23
C GLY A 91 -6.71 1.06 -1.19
N LEU A 92 -8.00 1.00 -1.52
CA LEU A 92 -9.05 0.46 -0.64
C LEU A 92 -8.86 -1.04 -0.39
N LEU A 93 -8.54 -1.80 -1.43
CA LEU A 93 -8.26 -3.23 -1.30
C LEU A 93 -7.03 -3.48 -0.40
N SER A 94 -6.08 -2.55 -0.38
CA SER A 94 -4.90 -2.58 0.47
C SER A 94 -5.15 -2.25 1.95
N ILE A 95 -6.30 -1.66 2.31
CA ILE A 95 -6.59 -1.38 3.73
C ILE A 95 -6.84 -2.68 4.51
N TYR A 96 -7.46 -3.68 3.86
CA TYR A 96 -7.71 -4.99 4.44
C TYR A 96 -6.42 -5.68 4.92
N PRO A 97 -5.35 -5.83 4.08
CA PRO A 97 -4.08 -6.38 4.51
C PRO A 97 -3.47 -5.67 5.70
N THR A 98 -3.41 -4.34 5.65
CA THR A 98 -2.76 -3.51 6.66
C THR A 98 -3.35 -3.71 8.06
N ILE A 99 -4.68 -3.69 8.16
CA ILE A 99 -5.37 -3.85 9.45
C ILE A 99 -5.15 -5.27 10.00
N PHE A 100 -5.16 -6.27 9.12
CA PHE A 100 -4.96 -7.66 9.53
C PHE A 100 -3.52 -7.89 10.05
N LEU A 101 -2.50 -7.46 9.31
CA LEU A 101 -1.09 -7.59 9.73
C LEU A 101 -0.85 -6.92 11.09
N SER A 102 -1.36 -5.70 11.24
CA SER A 102 -1.24 -4.92 12.48
C SER A 102 -1.95 -5.58 13.67
N ARG A 103 -3.06 -6.28 13.41
CA ARG A 103 -3.78 -7.05 14.45
C ARG A 103 -3.01 -8.30 14.86
N ILE A 104 -2.44 -9.03 13.89
CA ILE A 104 -1.67 -10.25 14.18
C ILE A 104 -0.40 -9.92 14.96
N GLU A 105 0.34 -8.88 14.59
CA GLU A 105 1.58 -8.49 15.28
C GLU A 105 1.36 -8.25 16.79
N LYS A 106 0.21 -7.65 17.13
CA LYS A 106 -0.17 -7.34 18.52
C LYS A 106 -0.66 -8.56 19.30
N GLY A 107 -1.34 -9.50 18.64
CA GLY A 107 -1.93 -10.68 19.29
C GLY A 107 -1.01 -11.90 19.40
N THR A 108 0.16 -11.90 18.76
CA THR A 108 1.03 -13.08 18.71
C THR A 108 2.00 -13.16 19.90
N HIS A 109 1.72 -14.10 20.81
CA HIS A 109 2.69 -14.61 21.80
C HIS A 109 3.53 -15.79 21.26
N LEU A 110 3.21 -16.28 20.05
CA LEU A 110 3.81 -17.46 19.41
C LEU A 110 5.05 -17.09 18.58
N ARG A 111 6.03 -18.00 18.52
CA ARG A 111 7.29 -17.78 17.77
C ARG A 111 7.13 -17.89 16.24
N LYS A 112 6.06 -18.50 15.73
CA LYS A 112 5.81 -18.73 14.29
C LYS A 112 4.32 -18.66 13.94
N CYS A 113 3.97 -18.02 12.83
CA CYS A 113 2.64 -18.03 12.20
C CYS A 113 2.75 -18.63 10.79
N LYS A 114 1.79 -19.48 10.42
CA LYS A 114 1.70 -20.09 9.09
C LYS A 114 0.72 -19.29 8.23
N CYS A 115 1.17 -18.81 7.08
CA CYS A 115 0.40 -18.12 6.05
C CYS A 115 0.35 -19.00 4.78
N GLN A 116 -0.62 -19.91 4.69
CA GLN A 116 -0.65 -20.90 3.60
C GLN A 116 -1.08 -20.30 2.24
N ASN A 117 -1.80 -19.17 2.19
CA ASN A 117 -2.27 -18.58 0.92
C ASN A 117 -2.23 -17.04 0.89
N TYR A 118 -1.75 -16.52 -0.25
CA TYR A 118 -1.40 -15.12 -0.49
C TYR A 118 -2.62 -14.19 -0.69
N PHE A 119 -3.80 -14.73 -1.01
CA PHE A 119 -5.00 -13.97 -1.35
C PHE A 119 -6.00 -13.81 -0.19
N PHE A 120 -5.85 -14.61 0.87
CA PHE A 120 -6.77 -14.59 2.01
C PHE A 120 -5.97 -14.86 3.27
N TYR A 121 -5.59 -13.77 3.91
CA TYR A 121 -5.15 -13.69 5.29
C TYR A 121 -5.66 -14.83 6.16
N CYS A 122 -4.70 -15.62 6.66
CA CYS A 122 -4.90 -16.88 7.35
C CYS A 122 -5.72 -16.68 8.64
N CYS A 123 -7.03 -16.81 8.55
CA CYS A 123 -7.88 -17.14 9.68
C CYS A 123 -7.87 -18.66 9.82
N ASP A 124 -6.86 -19.19 10.50
CA ASP A 124 -7.05 -20.43 11.24
C ASP A 124 -6.21 -20.37 12.50
N LEU A 125 -6.74 -19.64 13.48
CA LEU A 125 -6.26 -19.62 14.86
C LEU A 125 -6.63 -20.92 15.62
N SER A 126 -6.99 -22.00 14.91
CA SER A 126 -7.64 -23.19 15.48
C SER A 126 -6.76 -24.44 15.61
N TYR A 127 -5.44 -24.36 15.34
CA TYR A 127 -4.60 -25.58 15.22
C TYR A 127 -3.36 -25.67 16.13
N TYR A 128 -3.28 -24.92 17.24
CA TYR A 128 -2.19 -25.10 18.22
C TYR A 128 -2.64 -25.04 19.68
N SER A 129 -3.83 -25.57 19.96
CA SER A 129 -4.25 -25.91 21.33
C SER A 129 -4.32 -27.43 21.57
N PHE A 130 -3.85 -28.28 20.65
CA PHE A 130 -3.85 -29.74 20.85
C PHE A 130 -2.83 -30.48 19.97
N SER A 131 -1.56 -30.47 20.38
CA SER A 131 -0.59 -31.60 20.29
C SER A 131 0.77 -31.17 20.84
#